data_AF-A0A1N6Z134-F1
#
_entry.id   AF-A0A1N6Z134-F1
#
_cell.length_a   1.000
_cell.length_b   1.000
_cell.length_c   1.000
_cell.angle_alpha   90.00
_cell.angle_beta   90.00
_cell.angle_gamma   90.00
#
_symmetry.space_group_name_H-M   'P 1'
#
loop_
_entity.id
_entity.type
_entity.pdbx_description
1 polymer ?
#
loop_
_entity_poly.entity_id
_entity_poly.type
_entity_poly.pdbx_seq_one_letter_code
_entity_poly.pdbx_strand_id
1 'polypeptide(L)'
;MHQQLRPAARPSVRQLATGGTLGLMLLLGAHGAHAKALEPGFIITKDNLASVKSDTFEGKTIASMIPEKLEWMITNYGLTIKIANSKKIEMDPKYVEATKKWSKDVKFNPADRTISGWKAGMPFPPETIKMDDPNAGDKVIWNLRAATYGATMDLRDIAWVFLDAKKGYERVQAFQSRRYYMEGRLDGGPISVGDGDISQKTYFVAHYPQDIRGLGTFSVRYNQPDSAKPDDSYAYLKSVRRTRRLSGGAWMDPIGGTDQLYDDWDIWDAWPTKYTQNKLVEKRWVLAIAHSPEVSVDTTQPWSEPQKRFPRINMAEPPFANPAKDVEWEPREVYVVEGTPPAEHPYSKKVAYIEVDFPRPYLGYALDRKGEFWKMFIFQNRPDTGDDGYKAVMPVVGHIIDVKRGHATNWSSNMKSNPKGVKDTDVSLNVLEEVATGTGR
;
A
#
# COMPACT_ATOMS: atom_id res chain seq x y z
N MET A 1 93.29 -26.13 -47.75
CA MET A 1 92.60 -25.41 -46.65
C MET A 1 91.19 -26.00 -46.57
N HIS A 2 90.89 -26.64 -45.43
CA HIS A 2 89.66 -27.33 -45.02
C HIS A 2 89.20 -28.62 -45.77
N GLN A 3 89.53 -29.72 -45.08
CA GLN A 3 89.16 -31.15 -45.15
C GLN A 3 87.72 -31.46 -45.62
N GLN A 4 87.50 -32.41 -46.56
CA GLN A 4 87.41 -33.89 -46.38
C GLN A 4 86.28 -34.30 -45.41
N LEU A 5 85.43 -35.32 -45.59
CA LEU A 5 85.21 -36.41 -46.55
C LEU A 5 83.78 -36.96 -46.24
N ARG A 6 83.08 -37.56 -47.23
CA ARG A 6 81.88 -38.43 -47.04
C ARG A 6 82.28 -39.73 -46.26
N PRO A 7 81.43 -40.74 -45.88
CA PRO A 7 80.06 -41.12 -46.31
C PRO A 7 79.18 -41.91 -45.26
N ALA A 8 78.08 -42.54 -45.75
CA ALA A 8 77.54 -43.89 -45.40
C ALA A 8 76.51 -44.15 -44.25
N ALA A 9 75.29 -44.50 -44.70
CA ALA A 9 74.32 -45.59 -44.35
C ALA A 9 74.24 -46.33 -42.97
N ARG A 10 72.97 -46.40 -42.48
CA ARG A 10 72.18 -47.51 -41.83
C ARG A 10 72.57 -47.99 -40.39
N PRO A 11 71.73 -48.75 -39.62
CA PRO A 11 70.29 -49.17 -39.71
C PRO A 11 69.46 -49.11 -38.37
N SER A 12 68.20 -49.60 -38.42
CA SER A 12 67.44 -50.37 -37.37
C SER A 12 66.75 -49.61 -36.21
N VAL A 13 65.64 -50.00 -35.54
CA VAL A 13 64.65 -51.11 -35.58
C VAL A 13 63.57 -50.81 -34.49
N ARG A 14 62.28 -51.20 -34.73
CA ARG A 14 61.16 -51.45 -33.77
C ARG A 14 60.61 -50.25 -32.94
N GLN A 15 59.32 -50.10 -32.60
CA GLN A 15 58.14 -50.97 -32.46
C GLN A 15 56.87 -50.08 -32.47
N LEU A 16 55.84 -50.40 -33.27
CA LEU A 16 54.48 -50.81 -32.87
C LEU A 16 53.77 -49.97 -31.78
N ALA A 17 52.68 -49.28 -32.14
CA ALA A 17 51.31 -49.59 -31.64
C ALA A 17 50.25 -48.60 -32.16
N THR A 18 49.35 -49.14 -32.99
CA THR A 18 47.92 -48.84 -33.15
C THR A 18 47.33 -47.62 -32.43
N GLY A 19 46.92 -46.62 -33.21
CA GLY A 19 46.02 -45.55 -32.78
C GLY A 19 44.57 -46.02 -32.71
N GLY A 20 44.01 -46.03 -31.50
CA GLY A 20 42.58 -46.17 -31.24
C GLY A 20 42.02 -44.85 -30.71
N THR A 21 41.10 -44.26 -31.46
CA THR A 21 40.30 -43.09 -31.09
C THR A 21 39.42 -43.37 -29.87
N LEU A 22 39.63 -42.64 -28.76
CA LEU A 22 38.62 -42.41 -27.74
C LEU A 22 38.18 -40.94 -27.81
N GLY A 23 36.95 -40.71 -28.26
CA GLY A 23 36.28 -39.43 -28.08
C GLY A 23 35.84 -39.29 -26.63
N LEU A 24 36.48 -38.39 -25.88
CA LEU A 24 35.92 -37.87 -24.65
C LEU A 24 34.88 -36.81 -25.01
N MET A 25 33.60 -37.17 -25.00
CA MET A 25 32.52 -36.19 -24.86
C MET A 25 32.55 -35.67 -23.43
N LEU A 26 33.05 -34.44 -23.26
CA LEU A 26 32.79 -33.63 -22.07
C LEU A 26 31.30 -33.28 -22.06
N LEU A 27 30.51 -34.11 -21.38
CA LEU A 27 29.18 -33.72 -20.90
C LEU A 27 29.38 -32.63 -19.83
N LEU A 28 29.43 -31.37 -20.26
CA LEU A 28 29.09 -30.24 -19.41
C LEU A 28 27.62 -30.40 -19.03
N GLY A 29 27.37 -31.15 -17.95
CA GLY A 29 26.10 -31.14 -17.27
C GLY A 29 25.86 -29.73 -16.75
N ALA A 30 25.18 -28.91 -17.57
CA ALA A 30 24.47 -27.75 -17.07
C ALA A 30 23.51 -28.28 -16.01
N HIS A 31 23.90 -28.15 -14.74
CA HIS A 31 22.98 -28.28 -13.64
C HIS A 31 22.02 -27.10 -13.79
N GLY A 32 20.96 -27.31 -14.57
CA GLY A 32 19.78 -26.48 -14.47
C GLY A 32 19.35 -26.57 -13.03
N ALA A 33 19.62 -25.52 -12.25
CA ALA A 33 19.01 -25.35 -10.95
C ALA A 33 17.51 -25.32 -11.22
N HIS A 34 16.85 -26.47 -11.08
CA HIS A 34 15.42 -26.55 -11.16
C HIS A 34 14.88 -25.63 -10.06
N ALA A 35 14.16 -24.59 -10.46
CA ALA A 35 13.48 -23.68 -9.55
C ALA A 35 12.66 -24.51 -8.56
N LYS A 36 13.02 -24.45 -7.28
CA LYS A 36 12.31 -25.19 -6.25
C LYS A 36 10.95 -24.55 -6.03
N ALA A 37 9.91 -25.35 -5.81
CA ALA A 37 8.66 -24.82 -5.26
C ALA A 37 8.85 -24.62 -3.75
N LEU A 38 8.69 -23.38 -3.28
CA LEU A 38 8.69 -23.05 -1.86
C LEU A 38 7.34 -23.43 -1.25
N GLU A 39 7.38 -23.79 0.03
CA GLU A 39 6.19 -24.15 0.81
C GLU A 39 5.68 -22.93 1.60
N PRO A 40 4.36 -22.85 1.90
CA PRO A 40 3.84 -21.83 2.78
C PRO A 40 4.53 -21.89 4.15
N GLY A 41 4.76 -20.72 4.75
CA GLY A 41 5.54 -20.54 5.97
C GLY A 41 7.03 -20.31 5.72
N PHE A 42 7.54 -20.45 4.49
CA PHE A 42 8.92 -20.05 4.17
C PHE A 42 9.12 -18.55 4.45
N ILE A 43 10.22 -18.20 5.11
CA ILE A 43 10.55 -16.82 5.46
C ILE A 43 11.66 -16.33 4.56
N ILE A 44 11.34 -15.36 3.71
CA ILE A 44 12.30 -14.63 2.89
C ILE A 44 12.97 -13.58 3.77
N THR A 45 14.30 -13.59 3.79
CA THR A 45 15.15 -12.66 4.53
C THR A 45 16.25 -12.14 3.62
N LYS A 46 17.03 -11.16 4.10
CA LYS A 46 18.24 -10.70 3.41
C LYS A 46 19.19 -11.84 3.04
N ASP A 47 19.36 -12.81 3.95
CA ASP A 47 20.39 -13.84 3.84
C ASP A 47 20.06 -14.91 2.79
N ASN A 48 18.77 -15.14 2.54
CA ASN A 48 18.32 -16.16 1.60
C ASN A 48 17.70 -15.60 0.30
N LEU A 49 17.38 -14.30 0.23
CA LEU A 49 16.69 -13.73 -0.93
C LEU A 49 17.42 -14.07 -2.24
N ALA A 50 18.74 -13.88 -2.29
CA ALA A 50 19.53 -14.12 -3.49
C ALA A 50 19.43 -15.56 -4.01
N SER A 51 19.38 -16.56 -3.13
CA SER A 51 19.31 -17.97 -3.53
C SER A 51 17.91 -18.40 -3.96
N VAL A 52 16.85 -17.75 -3.45
CA VAL A 52 15.46 -18.14 -3.74
C VAL A 52 14.78 -17.30 -4.82
N LYS A 53 15.46 -16.31 -5.42
CA LYS A 53 14.87 -15.44 -6.46
C LYS A 53 14.27 -16.23 -7.64
N SER A 54 14.95 -17.30 -8.07
CA SER A 54 14.50 -18.18 -9.15
C SER A 54 13.50 -19.24 -8.69
N ASP A 55 13.42 -19.50 -7.39
CA ASP A 55 12.43 -20.43 -6.84
C ASP A 55 11.01 -19.88 -7.03
N THR A 56 10.04 -20.77 -6.97
CA THR A 56 8.64 -20.46 -7.25
C THR A 56 7.76 -20.62 -6.02
N PHE A 57 6.70 -19.82 -5.95
CA PHE A 57 5.60 -20.00 -5.01
C PHE A 57 4.30 -19.73 -5.77
N GLU A 58 3.34 -20.66 -5.70
CA GLU A 58 2.09 -20.64 -6.51
C GLU A 58 2.34 -20.40 -8.01
N GLY A 59 3.39 -21.03 -8.55
CA GLY A 59 3.75 -20.95 -9.97
C GLY A 59 4.36 -19.60 -10.41
N LYS A 60 4.67 -18.70 -9.47
CA LYS A 60 5.33 -17.41 -9.73
C LYS A 60 6.74 -17.44 -9.16
N THR A 61 7.73 -16.87 -9.86
CA THR A 61 9.06 -16.73 -9.28
C THR A 61 9.04 -15.71 -8.15
N ILE A 62 9.83 -15.93 -7.09
CA ILE A 62 9.94 -14.97 -5.98
C ILE A 62 10.38 -13.60 -6.49
N ALA A 63 11.33 -13.55 -7.43
CA ALA A 63 11.77 -12.30 -8.05
C ALA A 63 10.64 -11.53 -8.75
N SER A 64 9.66 -12.22 -9.36
CA SER A 64 8.53 -11.53 -9.99
C SER A 64 7.62 -10.82 -8.98
N MET A 65 7.55 -11.34 -7.76
CA MET A 65 6.63 -10.88 -6.71
C MET A 65 7.25 -9.90 -5.71
N ILE A 66 8.54 -9.60 -5.82
CA ILE A 66 9.23 -8.63 -4.95
C ILE A 66 9.69 -7.46 -5.82
N PRO A 67 8.94 -6.34 -5.85
CA PRO A 67 9.36 -5.14 -6.56
C PRO A 67 10.66 -4.56 -5.98
N GLU A 68 11.39 -3.78 -6.78
CA GLU A 68 12.72 -3.25 -6.45
C GLU A 68 12.79 -2.57 -5.07
N LYS A 69 11.81 -1.71 -4.73
CA LYS A 69 11.80 -1.03 -3.43
C LYS A 69 11.45 -1.95 -2.27
N LEU A 70 10.67 -3.00 -2.49
CA LEU A 70 10.42 -4.03 -1.48
C LEU A 70 11.68 -4.87 -1.25
N GLU A 71 12.41 -5.25 -2.31
CA GLU A 71 13.72 -5.91 -2.20
C GLU A 71 14.73 -5.03 -1.44
N TRP A 72 14.74 -3.72 -1.73
CA TRP A 72 15.56 -2.77 -1.00
C TRP A 72 15.25 -2.79 0.49
N MET A 73 13.98 -2.86 0.88
CA MET A 73 13.57 -2.98 2.29
C MET A 73 14.03 -4.29 2.92
N ILE A 74 14.00 -5.41 2.19
CA ILE A 74 14.53 -6.69 2.70
C ILE A 74 16.04 -6.57 2.98
N THR A 75 16.78 -5.97 2.06
CA THR A 75 18.25 -5.96 2.10
C THR A 75 18.83 -4.89 3.03
N ASN A 76 18.18 -3.72 3.11
CA ASN A 76 18.70 -2.55 3.82
C ASN A 76 17.93 -2.24 5.11
N TYR A 77 16.68 -2.70 5.20
CA TYR A 77 15.79 -2.46 6.33
C TYR A 77 15.27 -3.75 6.95
N GLY A 78 15.91 -4.89 6.68
CA GLY A 78 15.67 -6.18 7.32
C GLY A 78 14.20 -6.63 7.31
N LEU A 79 13.43 -6.20 6.32
CA LEU A 79 12.08 -6.70 6.12
C LEU A 79 12.13 -8.21 5.92
N THR A 80 11.30 -8.93 6.66
CA THR A 80 11.10 -10.37 6.46
C THR A 80 9.72 -10.62 5.89
N ILE A 81 9.61 -11.59 5.00
CA ILE A 81 8.36 -11.94 4.33
C ILE A 81 8.09 -13.41 4.58
N LYS A 82 7.13 -13.70 5.48
CA LYS A 82 6.59 -15.05 5.68
C LYS A 82 5.53 -15.30 4.62
N ILE A 83 5.81 -16.15 3.64
CA ILE A 83 4.87 -16.42 2.55
C ILE A 83 3.74 -17.34 3.01
N ALA A 84 2.53 -17.12 2.53
CA ALA A 84 1.37 -17.97 2.76
C ALA A 84 0.55 -18.11 1.47
N ASN A 85 -0.23 -19.18 1.39
CA ASN A 85 -1.07 -19.43 0.22
C ASN A 85 -2.09 -18.30 0.05
N SER A 86 -2.31 -17.90 -1.19
CA SER A 86 -3.31 -16.89 -1.54
C SER A 86 -4.71 -17.36 -1.18
N LYS A 87 -5.51 -16.42 -0.66
CA LYS A 87 -6.91 -16.65 -0.32
C LYS A 87 -7.78 -15.73 -1.17
N LYS A 88 -8.88 -16.29 -1.66
CA LYS A 88 -9.88 -15.51 -2.38
C LYS A 88 -10.51 -14.49 -1.43
N ILE A 89 -10.57 -13.23 -1.86
CA ILE A 89 -11.32 -12.18 -1.17
C ILE A 89 -12.65 -12.02 -1.89
N GLU A 90 -13.74 -12.18 -1.14
CA GLU A 90 -15.09 -11.98 -1.67
C GLU A 90 -15.58 -10.58 -1.35
N MET A 91 -15.68 -9.75 -2.39
CA MET A 91 -16.34 -8.45 -2.29
C MET A 91 -17.84 -8.61 -1.99
N ASP A 92 -18.43 -7.61 -1.35
CA ASP A 92 -19.85 -7.59 -1.06
C ASP A 92 -20.71 -7.76 -2.34
N PRO A 93 -21.75 -8.61 -2.33
CA PRO A 93 -22.64 -8.78 -3.48
C PRO A 93 -23.22 -7.46 -4.00
N LYS A 94 -23.55 -6.51 -3.11
CA LYS A 94 -24.06 -5.19 -3.49
C LYS A 94 -23.01 -4.41 -4.30
N TYR A 95 -21.74 -4.50 -3.93
CA TYR A 95 -20.64 -3.85 -4.67
C TYR A 95 -20.51 -4.44 -6.07
N VAL A 96 -20.54 -5.76 -6.17
CA VAL A 96 -20.44 -6.49 -7.45
C VAL A 96 -21.64 -6.17 -8.36
N GLU A 97 -22.86 -6.16 -7.81
CA GLU A 97 -24.08 -5.83 -8.55
C GLU A 97 -24.10 -4.36 -8.99
N ALA A 98 -23.73 -3.43 -8.11
CA ALA A 98 -23.61 -2.00 -8.42
C ALA A 98 -22.62 -1.77 -9.57
N THR A 99 -21.47 -2.43 -9.50
CA THR A 99 -20.45 -2.39 -10.56
C THR A 99 -21.04 -2.85 -11.89
N LYS A 100 -21.65 -4.04 -11.94
CA LYS A 100 -22.28 -4.58 -13.17
C LYS A 100 -23.37 -3.66 -13.72
N LYS A 101 -24.14 -3.02 -12.83
CA LYS A 101 -25.29 -2.19 -13.20
C LYS A 101 -24.87 -0.83 -13.77
N TRP A 102 -23.85 -0.21 -13.18
CA TRP A 102 -23.56 1.22 -13.40
C TRP A 102 -22.20 1.53 -14.01
N SER A 103 -21.23 0.61 -14.03
CA SER A 103 -19.90 0.89 -14.62
C SER A 103 -19.99 1.28 -16.10
N LYS A 104 -20.92 0.69 -16.85
CA LYS A 104 -21.19 0.99 -18.27
C LYS A 104 -21.66 2.44 -18.53
N ASP A 105 -22.18 3.11 -17.50
CA ASP A 105 -22.64 4.50 -17.59
C ASP A 105 -21.49 5.49 -17.33
N VAL A 106 -20.36 5.00 -16.81
CA VAL A 106 -19.19 5.83 -16.48
C VAL A 106 -18.45 6.21 -17.75
N LYS A 107 -18.19 7.51 -17.91
CA LYS A 107 -17.40 8.06 -19.01
C LYS A 107 -16.16 8.73 -18.47
N PHE A 108 -15.02 8.43 -19.08
CA PHE A 108 -13.76 9.13 -18.84
C PHE A 108 -13.55 10.19 -19.92
N ASN A 109 -13.25 11.43 -19.53
CA ASN A 109 -12.88 12.49 -20.45
C ASN A 109 -11.35 12.61 -20.50
N PRO A 110 -10.69 12.26 -21.63
CA PRO A 110 -9.24 12.33 -21.73
C PRO A 110 -8.67 13.75 -21.77
N ALA A 111 -9.48 14.77 -22.08
CA ALA A 111 -9.01 16.15 -22.17
C ALA A 111 -8.69 16.76 -20.80
N ASP A 112 -9.49 16.43 -19.78
CA ASP A 112 -9.37 16.96 -18.41
C ASP A 112 -9.18 15.85 -17.35
N ARG A 113 -9.13 14.58 -17.78
CA ARG A 113 -8.93 13.38 -16.95
C ARG A 113 -10.05 13.13 -15.92
N THR A 114 -11.21 13.73 -16.13
CA THR A 114 -12.38 13.63 -15.26
C THR A 114 -13.27 12.43 -15.59
N ILE A 115 -14.18 12.09 -14.67
CA ILE A 115 -15.25 11.11 -14.91
C ILE A 115 -16.64 11.70 -14.72
N SER A 116 -17.62 11.12 -15.41
CA SER A 116 -19.05 11.42 -15.24
C SER A 116 -19.87 10.13 -15.24
N GLY A 117 -21.09 10.19 -14.72
CA GLY A 117 -22.04 9.06 -14.75
C GLY A 117 -21.83 7.99 -13.67
N TRP A 118 -20.81 8.12 -12.81
CA TRP A 118 -20.60 7.21 -11.69
C TRP A 118 -21.68 7.36 -10.62
N LYS A 119 -22.13 6.22 -10.08
CA LYS A 119 -23.17 6.15 -9.04
C LYS A 119 -22.70 5.37 -7.81
N ALA A 120 -22.23 4.13 -8.01
CA ALA A 120 -21.61 3.28 -7.00
C ALA A 120 -20.91 2.09 -7.67
N GLY A 121 -20.20 1.28 -6.89
CA GLY A 121 -19.38 0.18 -7.39
C GLY A 121 -18.13 0.68 -8.11
N MET A 122 -17.36 -0.23 -8.70
CA MET A 122 -16.10 0.09 -9.37
C MET A 122 -16.37 0.87 -10.68
N PRO A 123 -15.87 2.11 -10.83
CA PRO A 123 -16.05 2.91 -12.04
C PRO A 123 -15.54 2.21 -13.31
N PHE A 124 -14.32 1.66 -13.25
CA PHE A 124 -13.63 0.99 -14.36
C PHE A 124 -13.23 -0.42 -13.96
N PRO A 125 -14.10 -1.41 -14.19
CA PRO A 125 -13.78 -2.82 -13.96
C PRO A 125 -12.52 -3.28 -14.73
N PRO A 126 -11.81 -4.32 -14.26
CA PRO A 126 -10.54 -4.77 -14.85
C PRO A 126 -10.62 -5.06 -16.35
N GLU A 127 -11.74 -5.63 -16.82
CA GLU A 127 -11.98 -5.93 -18.22
C GLU A 127 -12.04 -4.68 -19.13
N THR A 128 -12.19 -3.49 -18.54
CA THR A 128 -12.23 -2.21 -19.24
C THR A 128 -10.90 -1.47 -19.23
N ILE A 129 -9.95 -1.92 -18.41
CA ILE A 129 -8.62 -1.31 -18.27
C ILE A 129 -7.67 -2.02 -19.24
N LYS A 130 -7.16 -1.26 -20.21
CA LYS A 130 -6.19 -1.75 -21.20
C LYS A 130 -4.80 -1.22 -20.88
N MET A 131 -3.79 -2.09 -20.95
CA MET A 131 -2.41 -1.72 -20.62
C MET A 131 -1.81 -0.68 -21.58
N ASP A 132 -2.33 -0.59 -22.80
CA ASP A 132 -1.91 0.37 -23.83
C ASP A 132 -2.74 1.67 -23.85
N ASP A 133 -3.77 1.78 -23.00
CA ASP A 133 -4.54 3.02 -22.86
C ASP A 133 -3.70 4.05 -22.08
N PRO A 134 -3.37 5.21 -22.67
CA PRO A 134 -2.57 6.24 -22.01
C PRO A 134 -3.22 6.78 -20.72
N ASN A 135 -4.53 6.59 -20.55
CA ASN A 135 -5.29 7.04 -19.38
C ASN A 135 -5.60 5.92 -18.38
N ALA A 136 -5.06 4.71 -18.59
CA ALA A 136 -5.35 3.56 -17.72
C ALA A 136 -4.94 3.81 -16.26
N GLY A 137 -3.87 4.59 -16.04
CA GLY A 137 -3.43 4.97 -14.69
C GLY A 137 -4.50 5.79 -13.96
N ASP A 138 -5.08 6.79 -14.63
CA ASP A 138 -6.17 7.59 -14.06
C ASP A 138 -7.40 6.74 -13.75
N LYS A 139 -7.76 5.80 -14.62
CA LYS A 139 -8.89 4.88 -14.40
C LYS A 139 -8.69 4.01 -13.16
N VAL A 140 -7.48 3.47 -12.97
CA VAL A 140 -7.14 2.69 -11.77
C VAL A 140 -7.26 3.55 -10.50
N ILE A 141 -6.74 4.78 -10.50
CA ILE A 141 -6.86 5.67 -9.32
C ILE A 141 -8.30 6.13 -9.10
N TRP A 142 -9.07 6.40 -10.16
CA TRP A 142 -10.51 6.71 -10.05
C TRP A 142 -11.28 5.58 -9.36
N ASN A 143 -10.85 4.32 -9.51
CA ASN A 143 -11.50 3.21 -8.81
C ASN A 143 -11.40 3.30 -7.29
N LEU A 144 -10.39 3.97 -6.73
CA LEU A 144 -10.27 4.20 -5.27
C LEU A 144 -11.45 5.01 -4.71
N ARG A 145 -12.19 5.74 -5.56
CA ARG A 145 -13.46 6.42 -5.20
C ARG A 145 -14.51 5.46 -4.68
N ALA A 146 -14.50 4.22 -5.15
CA ALA A 146 -15.44 3.20 -4.73
C ALA A 146 -14.94 2.50 -3.48
N ALA A 147 -15.28 3.06 -2.31
CA ALA A 147 -14.86 2.55 -1.01
C ALA A 147 -15.21 1.04 -0.85
N THR A 148 -14.17 0.21 -0.84
CA THR A 148 -14.28 -1.25 -0.68
C THR A 148 -14.65 -1.68 0.73
N TYR A 149 -14.67 -0.73 1.67
CA TYR A 149 -14.91 -0.94 3.09
C TYR A 149 -16.15 -0.20 3.61
N GLY A 150 -17.11 0.05 2.72
CA GLY A 150 -18.40 0.62 3.07
C GLY A 150 -18.48 2.14 2.94
N ALA A 151 -19.68 2.65 3.12
CA ALA A 151 -20.05 4.05 3.00
C ALA A 151 -19.60 4.92 4.20
N THR A 152 -19.23 4.28 5.31
CA THR A 152 -18.70 4.97 6.50
C THR A 152 -17.53 4.18 7.07
N MET A 153 -16.40 4.86 7.25
CA MET A 153 -15.22 4.35 7.94
C MET A 153 -15.16 4.97 9.33
N ASP A 154 -15.26 4.16 10.38
CA ASP A 154 -15.16 4.58 11.78
C ASP A 154 -13.92 3.95 12.43
N LEU A 155 -12.97 4.80 12.82
CA LEU A 155 -11.66 4.45 13.35
C LEU A 155 -11.53 5.05 14.76
N ARG A 156 -12.25 4.48 15.73
CA ARG A 156 -12.27 5.03 17.11
C ARG A 156 -10.97 4.81 17.89
N ASP A 157 -10.26 3.73 17.57
CA ASP A 157 -9.04 3.29 18.25
C ASP A 157 -7.84 3.28 17.29
N ILE A 158 -7.71 4.28 16.42
CA ILE A 158 -6.53 4.38 15.55
C ILE A 158 -5.37 5.05 16.29
N ALA A 159 -4.17 4.47 16.18
CA ALA A 159 -2.98 5.02 16.80
C ALA A 159 -1.76 4.93 15.87
N TRP A 160 -0.94 5.98 15.87
CA TRP A 160 0.36 6.03 15.20
C TRP A 160 1.47 5.78 16.23
N VAL A 161 2.23 4.73 16.00
CA VAL A 161 3.44 4.35 16.72
C VAL A 161 4.64 4.96 16.01
N PHE A 162 5.35 5.86 16.70
CA PHE A 162 6.56 6.53 16.22
C PHE A 162 7.78 5.68 16.59
N LEU A 163 8.64 5.44 15.60
CA LEU A 163 9.69 4.44 15.65
C LEU A 163 10.96 4.97 15.00
N ASP A 164 12.08 4.87 15.70
CA ASP A 164 13.40 4.90 15.07
C ASP A 164 13.74 3.47 14.63
N ALA A 165 14.10 3.29 13.36
CA ALA A 165 14.37 1.98 12.77
C ALA A 165 15.50 1.20 13.47
N LYS A 166 16.41 1.90 14.17
CA LYS A 166 17.54 1.32 14.92
C LYS A 166 17.33 1.29 16.42
N LYS A 167 16.68 2.30 17.00
CA LYS A 167 16.49 2.44 18.46
C LYS A 167 15.14 1.90 18.95
N GLY A 168 14.15 1.79 18.07
CA GLY A 168 12.85 1.23 18.35
C GLY A 168 11.81 2.26 18.73
N TYR A 169 10.88 1.86 19.59
CA TYR A 169 9.72 2.64 19.99
C TYR A 169 10.12 3.98 20.64
N GLU A 170 9.55 5.07 20.14
CA GLU A 170 9.73 6.41 20.71
C GLU A 170 8.51 6.85 21.51
N ARG A 171 7.33 6.79 20.88
CA ARG A 171 6.05 7.26 21.44
C ARG A 171 4.87 6.78 20.60
N VAL A 172 3.67 7.00 21.10
CA VAL A 172 2.41 6.75 20.38
C VAL A 172 1.50 7.96 20.48
N GLN A 173 0.75 8.22 19.41
CA GLN A 173 -0.37 9.15 19.39
C GLN A 173 -1.63 8.41 18.98
N ALA A 174 -2.73 8.58 19.71
CA ALA A 174 -3.99 7.94 19.38
C ALA A 174 -5.08 8.98 19.08
N PHE A 175 -5.88 8.63 18.08
CA PHE A 175 -6.89 9.47 17.50
C PHE A 175 -8.17 8.68 17.33
N GLN A 176 -9.27 9.41 17.18
CA GLN A 176 -10.48 8.88 16.60
C GLN A 176 -10.75 9.58 15.28
N SER A 177 -11.15 8.80 14.28
CA SER A 177 -11.56 9.33 12.98
C SER A 177 -12.91 8.77 12.57
N ARG A 178 -13.66 9.58 11.85
CA ARG A 178 -14.77 9.08 11.05
C ARG A 178 -14.76 9.76 9.70
N ARG A 179 -14.87 8.96 8.65
CA ARG A 179 -15.09 9.41 7.28
C ARG A 179 -16.44 8.91 6.81
N TYR A 180 -17.24 9.82 6.26
CA TYR A 180 -18.54 9.55 5.70
C TYR A 180 -18.52 9.88 4.21
N TYR A 181 -18.74 8.87 3.37
CA TYR A 181 -18.85 9.04 1.92
C TYR A 181 -20.26 9.50 1.56
N MET A 182 -20.38 10.63 0.88
CA MET A 182 -21.67 11.23 0.53
C MET A 182 -22.30 10.61 -0.74
N GLU A 183 -21.58 9.74 -1.43
CA GLU A 183 -21.94 9.12 -2.71
C GLU A 183 -21.40 7.69 -2.76
N GLY A 184 -21.82 6.89 -3.75
CA GLY A 184 -21.38 5.50 -3.86
C GLY A 184 -21.89 4.58 -2.76
N ARG A 185 -22.89 5.02 -1.98
CA ARG A 185 -23.33 4.33 -0.77
C ARG A 185 -24.11 3.05 -1.09
N LEU A 186 -23.79 1.97 -0.37
CA LEU A 186 -24.39 0.63 -0.51
C LEU A 186 -24.85 0.04 0.85
N ASP A 187 -25.05 0.92 1.83
CA ASP A 187 -25.44 0.60 3.22
C ASP A 187 -26.98 0.46 3.41
N GLY A 188 -27.73 0.42 2.31
CA GLY A 188 -29.20 0.35 2.32
C GLY A 188 -29.90 1.71 2.40
N GLY A 189 -29.14 2.80 2.55
CA GLY A 189 -29.65 4.17 2.43
C GLY A 189 -29.68 4.68 0.98
N PRO A 190 -29.91 6.00 0.79
CA PRO A 190 -29.73 6.64 -0.50
C PRO A 190 -28.28 6.47 -1.02
N ILE A 191 -28.13 6.21 -2.32
CA ILE A 191 -26.81 6.08 -2.97
C ILE A 191 -25.97 7.35 -2.81
N SER A 192 -26.64 8.51 -2.83
CA SER A 192 -26.06 9.82 -2.60
C SER A 192 -26.87 10.59 -1.56
N VAL A 193 -26.17 11.36 -0.74
CA VAL A 193 -26.72 12.22 0.31
C VAL A 193 -26.37 13.68 -0.03
N GLY A 194 -27.29 14.60 0.23
CA GLY A 194 -27.12 16.01 -0.12
C GLY A 194 -27.44 16.29 -1.60
N ASP A 195 -26.87 17.37 -2.12
CA ASP A 195 -27.05 17.87 -3.50
C ASP A 195 -26.10 17.25 -4.53
N GLY A 196 -25.08 16.51 -4.07
CA GLY A 196 -24.06 15.90 -4.92
C GLY A 196 -22.77 16.70 -5.05
N ASP A 197 -22.61 17.83 -4.34
CA ASP A 197 -21.40 18.66 -4.42
C ASP A 197 -20.24 18.13 -3.56
N ILE A 198 -20.54 17.36 -2.52
CA ILE A 198 -19.57 16.82 -1.56
C ILE A 198 -19.36 15.34 -1.85
N SER A 199 -18.11 14.89 -1.89
CA SER A 199 -17.76 13.47 -2.00
C SER A 199 -17.65 12.79 -0.64
N GLN A 200 -17.01 13.45 0.32
CA GLN A 200 -16.80 12.91 1.65
C GLN A 200 -16.57 14.00 2.68
N LYS A 201 -16.90 13.68 3.94
CA LYS A 201 -16.56 14.46 5.13
C LYS A 201 -15.68 13.59 6.03
N THR A 202 -14.65 14.17 6.65
CA THR A 202 -13.80 13.46 7.61
C THR A 202 -13.55 14.33 8.83
N TYR A 203 -13.70 13.77 10.04
CA TYR A 203 -13.08 14.34 11.23
C TYR A 203 -11.97 13.42 11.75
N PHE A 204 -11.02 14.02 12.46
CA PHE A 204 -9.90 13.33 13.06
C PHE A 204 -9.49 14.06 14.34
N VAL A 205 -9.53 13.41 15.50
CA VAL A 205 -9.30 14.06 16.80
C VAL A 205 -8.34 13.23 17.65
N ALA A 206 -7.27 13.86 18.11
CA ALA A 206 -6.32 13.27 19.05
C ALA A 206 -6.98 13.11 20.42
N HIS A 207 -6.88 11.93 21.02
CA HIS A 207 -7.34 11.67 22.38
C HIS A 207 -6.22 11.20 23.32
N TYR A 208 -5.03 10.88 22.79
CA TYR A 208 -3.84 10.52 23.54
C TYR A 208 -2.55 10.90 22.77
N PRO A 209 -1.45 11.33 23.43
CA PRO A 209 -1.33 11.63 24.86
C PRO A 209 -2.05 12.93 25.28
N GLN A 210 -2.00 13.24 26.58
CA GLN A 210 -2.80 14.34 27.16
C GLN A 210 -2.42 15.74 26.64
N ASP A 211 -1.17 15.93 26.25
CA ASP A 211 -0.61 17.15 25.67
C ASP A 211 -1.23 17.50 24.31
N ILE A 212 -1.53 16.50 23.47
CA ILE A 212 -2.17 16.69 22.17
C ILE A 212 -3.68 16.43 22.20
N ARG A 213 -4.22 15.88 23.29
CA ARG A 213 -5.65 15.56 23.42
C ARG A 213 -6.52 16.78 23.12
N GLY A 214 -7.42 16.63 22.14
CA GLY A 214 -8.33 17.66 21.68
C GLY A 214 -7.77 18.51 20.53
N LEU A 215 -6.58 18.20 20.00
CA LEU A 215 -6.21 18.64 18.66
C LEU A 215 -7.05 17.85 17.65
N GLY A 216 -7.64 18.52 16.66
CA GLY A 216 -8.39 17.80 15.64
C GLY A 216 -8.50 18.55 14.33
N THR A 217 -8.84 17.81 13.27
CA THR A 217 -9.10 18.35 11.94
C THR A 217 -10.43 17.88 11.39
N PHE A 218 -11.15 18.76 10.71
CA PHE A 218 -12.33 18.43 9.92
C PHE A 218 -12.07 18.82 8.47
N SER A 219 -12.41 17.93 7.53
CA SER A 219 -12.30 18.20 6.11
C SER A 219 -13.56 17.83 5.34
N VAL A 220 -13.82 18.63 4.30
CA VAL A 220 -14.87 18.41 3.30
C VAL A 220 -14.20 18.32 1.94
N ARG A 221 -14.34 17.17 1.28
CA ARG A 221 -13.88 16.97 -0.09
C ARG A 221 -15.04 17.15 -1.05
N TYR A 222 -14.78 17.89 -2.12
CA TYR A 222 -15.78 18.17 -3.14
C TYR A 222 -15.74 17.16 -4.28
N ASN A 223 -16.89 17.01 -4.94
CA ASN A 223 -17.09 16.12 -6.08
C ASN A 223 -16.58 16.68 -7.42
N GLN A 224 -16.02 17.89 -7.42
CA GLN A 224 -15.43 18.49 -8.61
C GLN A 224 -14.28 17.61 -9.12
N PRO A 225 -14.45 16.96 -10.29
CA PRO A 225 -13.54 15.92 -10.71
C PRO A 225 -12.21 16.47 -11.21
N ASP A 226 -12.14 17.76 -11.54
CA ASP A 226 -10.92 18.48 -11.93
C ASP A 226 -10.06 18.91 -10.72
N SER A 227 -10.56 18.72 -9.50
CA SER A 227 -9.92 19.18 -8.25
C SER A 227 -9.63 20.69 -8.20
N ALA A 228 -10.31 21.50 -9.03
CA ALA A 228 -10.06 22.95 -9.10
C ALA A 228 -10.45 23.66 -7.81
N LYS A 229 -11.51 23.19 -7.12
CA LYS A 229 -11.84 23.60 -5.76
C LYS A 229 -11.03 22.79 -4.75
N PRO A 230 -10.17 23.43 -3.94
CA PRO A 230 -9.46 22.76 -2.87
C PRO A 230 -10.44 22.20 -1.82
N ASP A 231 -10.01 21.13 -1.14
CA ASP A 231 -10.74 20.58 0.00
C ASP A 231 -10.81 21.64 1.11
N ASP A 232 -11.99 21.82 1.69
CA ASP A 232 -12.10 22.66 2.88
C ASP A 232 -11.56 21.89 4.07
N SER A 233 -10.57 22.47 4.73
CA SER A 233 -9.92 21.85 5.89
C SER A 233 -9.87 22.82 7.04
N TYR A 234 -10.18 22.34 8.23
CA TYR A 234 -10.23 23.10 9.47
C TYR A 234 -9.43 22.37 10.53
N ALA A 235 -8.67 23.10 11.33
CA ALA A 235 -7.99 22.60 12.51
C ALA A 235 -8.57 23.26 13.76
N TYR A 236 -8.95 22.45 14.75
CA TYR A 236 -9.32 22.90 16.08
C TYR A 236 -8.10 22.84 17.01
N LEU A 237 -7.75 23.98 17.60
CA LEU A 237 -6.61 24.13 18.51
C LEU A 237 -7.12 24.33 19.94
N LYS A 238 -6.95 23.30 20.79
CA LYS A 238 -7.41 23.33 22.17
C LYS A 238 -6.79 24.45 23.02
N SER A 239 -5.50 24.76 22.83
CA SER A 239 -4.76 25.76 23.61
C SER A 239 -5.40 27.15 23.55
N VAL A 240 -6.03 27.48 22.42
CA VAL A 240 -6.72 28.76 22.18
C VAL A 240 -8.23 28.60 22.01
N ARG A 241 -8.75 27.37 22.04
CA ARG A 241 -10.15 26.99 21.81
C ARG A 241 -10.73 27.65 20.55
N ARG A 242 -9.99 27.54 19.45
CA ARG A 242 -10.36 28.15 18.17
C ARG A 242 -10.21 27.15 17.03
N THR A 243 -11.16 27.23 16.11
CA THR A 243 -11.08 26.62 14.80
C THR A 243 -10.42 27.58 13.81
N ARG A 244 -9.51 27.07 13.00
CA ARG A 244 -8.84 27.80 11.91
C ARG A 244 -8.99 27.03 10.61
N ARG A 245 -9.32 27.73 9.53
CA ARG A 245 -9.28 27.15 8.18
C ARG A 245 -7.81 26.98 7.76
N LEU A 246 -7.48 25.83 7.20
CA LEU A 246 -6.19 25.51 6.62
C LEU A 246 -6.17 25.91 5.13
N SER A 247 -4.98 26.01 4.56
CA SER A 247 -4.82 26.29 3.13
C SER A 247 -5.26 25.10 2.27
N GLY A 248 -5.55 25.35 0.99
CA GLY A 248 -5.87 24.28 0.03
C GLY A 248 -4.72 23.29 -0.21
N GLY A 249 -3.49 23.64 0.19
CA GLY A 249 -2.31 22.76 0.11
C GLY A 249 -2.20 21.73 1.23
N ALA A 250 -3.11 21.76 2.23
CA ALA A 250 -3.03 20.91 3.42
C ALA A 250 -3.03 19.40 3.14
N TRP A 251 -3.52 18.96 1.96
CA TRP A 251 -3.45 17.56 1.55
C TRP A 251 -2.01 17.02 1.41
N MET A 252 -1.03 17.92 1.27
CA MET A 252 0.39 17.58 1.14
C MET A 252 1.14 17.66 2.48
N ASP A 253 0.46 18.07 3.55
CA ASP A 253 1.06 18.22 4.88
C ASP A 253 1.05 16.89 5.64
N PRO A 254 2.02 16.67 6.55
CA PRO A 254 2.00 15.52 7.43
C PRO A 254 0.82 15.55 8.41
N ILE A 255 0.18 14.40 8.62
CA ILE A 255 -0.92 14.23 9.57
C ILE A 255 -0.36 14.29 10.99
N GLY A 256 -0.70 15.30 11.79
CA GLY A 256 -0.37 15.33 13.22
C GLY A 256 1.13 15.21 13.56
N GLY A 257 2.02 15.58 12.63
CA GLY A 257 3.47 15.45 12.79
C GLY A 257 4.01 14.03 12.57
N THR A 258 3.24 13.16 11.90
CA THR A 258 3.66 11.82 11.48
C THR A 258 4.53 11.86 10.21
N ASP A 259 5.04 10.71 9.74
CA ASP A 259 5.67 10.61 8.42
C ASP A 259 4.63 10.49 7.29
N GLN A 260 3.34 10.31 7.61
CA GLN A 260 2.28 10.13 6.64
C GLN A 260 1.68 11.49 6.24
N LEU A 261 1.58 11.76 4.94
CA LEU A 261 0.84 12.93 4.45
C LEU A 261 -0.66 12.63 4.40
N TYR A 262 -1.51 13.67 4.35
CA TYR A 262 -2.94 13.46 4.08
C TYR A 262 -3.19 12.75 2.74
N ASP A 263 -2.37 13.00 1.72
CA ASP A 263 -2.38 12.28 0.45
C ASP A 263 -2.02 10.78 0.57
N ASP A 264 -1.29 10.40 1.61
CA ASP A 264 -0.89 9.02 1.89
C ASP A 264 -1.96 8.26 2.68
N TRP A 265 -3.11 8.88 2.96
CA TRP A 265 -4.23 8.17 3.55
C TRP A 265 -4.62 7.04 2.60
N ASP A 266 -4.54 5.80 3.11
CA ASP A 266 -4.78 4.62 2.28
C ASP A 266 -3.80 4.46 1.10
N ILE A 267 -2.54 4.86 1.30
CA ILE A 267 -1.48 4.97 0.27
C ILE A 267 -1.80 6.06 -0.76
N TRP A 268 -3.03 6.26 -1.22
CA TRP A 268 -3.38 7.28 -2.20
C TRP A 268 -4.80 7.79 -1.96
N ASP A 269 -4.92 9.03 -1.46
CA ASP A 269 -6.21 9.63 -1.12
C ASP A 269 -6.68 10.68 -2.12
N ALA A 270 -5.75 11.35 -2.81
CA ALA A 270 -6.10 12.42 -3.73
C ALA A 270 -6.85 11.92 -4.97
N TRP A 271 -7.73 12.78 -5.49
CA TRP A 271 -8.28 12.58 -6.82
C TRP A 271 -7.17 12.49 -7.88
N PRO A 272 -7.36 11.68 -8.94
CA PRO A 272 -6.37 11.52 -10.00
C PRO A 272 -5.91 12.85 -10.62
N THR A 273 -6.80 13.84 -10.68
CA THR A 273 -6.57 15.16 -11.26
C THR A 273 -5.75 16.11 -10.39
N LYS A 274 -5.58 15.84 -9.09
CA LYS A 274 -4.59 16.58 -8.26
C LYS A 274 -3.16 16.27 -8.68
N TYR A 275 -2.93 15.08 -9.25
CA TYR A 275 -1.67 14.70 -9.87
C TYR A 275 -1.64 15.21 -11.30
N THR A 276 -0.48 15.65 -11.79
CA THR A 276 -0.35 16.12 -13.17
C THR A 276 -0.43 14.99 -14.18
N GLN A 277 -0.10 13.76 -13.76
CA GLN A 277 -0.21 12.56 -14.57
C GLN A 277 -0.27 11.31 -13.68
N ASN A 278 -1.09 10.33 -14.08
CA ASN A 278 -1.07 8.97 -13.54
C ASN A 278 -0.87 7.96 -14.68
N LYS A 279 0.20 7.17 -14.61
CA LYS A 279 0.57 6.20 -15.64
C LYS A 279 0.43 4.79 -15.09
N LEU A 280 -0.32 3.95 -15.80
CA LEU A 280 -0.27 2.51 -15.57
C LEU A 280 1.03 1.96 -16.17
N VAL A 281 1.91 1.44 -15.32
CA VAL A 281 3.24 0.98 -15.70
C VAL A 281 3.20 -0.47 -16.15
N GLU A 282 2.58 -1.32 -15.35
CA GLU A 282 2.48 -2.75 -15.60
C GLU A 282 1.34 -3.37 -14.78
N LYS A 283 0.99 -4.61 -15.13
CA LYS A 283 0.23 -5.52 -14.29
C LYS A 283 1.16 -6.65 -13.89
N ARG A 284 1.29 -6.93 -12.59
CA ARG A 284 2.25 -7.91 -12.06
C ARG A 284 1.72 -8.62 -10.84
N TRP A 285 2.43 -9.65 -10.42
CA TRP A 285 2.22 -10.27 -9.10
C TRP A 285 3.12 -9.59 -8.07
N VAL A 286 2.63 -9.48 -6.83
CA VAL A 286 3.41 -9.06 -5.67
C VAL A 286 3.09 -9.94 -4.47
N LEU A 287 4.03 -10.08 -3.54
CA LEU A 287 3.71 -10.54 -2.19
C LEU A 287 3.10 -9.35 -1.43
N ALA A 288 1.91 -9.53 -0.86
CA ALA A 288 1.19 -8.49 -0.14
C ALA A 288 0.41 -9.05 1.05
N ILE A 289 0.04 -8.16 1.98
CA ILE A 289 -0.67 -8.53 3.21
C ILE A 289 -2.16 -8.25 3.01
N ALA A 290 -2.88 -9.24 2.49
CA ALA A 290 -4.31 -9.13 2.23
C ALA A 290 -5.18 -9.71 3.36
N HIS A 291 -4.61 -10.54 4.24
CA HIS A 291 -5.27 -11.17 5.37
C HIS A 291 -4.48 -10.97 6.67
N SER A 292 -4.48 -9.75 7.20
CA SER A 292 -3.88 -9.44 8.50
C SER A 292 -4.53 -10.26 9.62
N PRO A 293 -3.78 -10.79 10.61
CA PRO A 293 -4.34 -11.47 11.79
C PRO A 293 -5.37 -10.62 12.52
N GLU A 294 -6.42 -11.21 13.12
CA GLU A 294 -7.62 -10.52 13.63
C GLU A 294 -7.37 -9.36 14.61
N VAL A 295 -6.32 -9.42 15.42
CA VAL A 295 -6.04 -8.37 16.42
C VAL A 295 -4.98 -7.40 15.89
N SER A 296 -5.41 -6.19 15.54
CA SER A 296 -4.53 -5.06 15.19
C SER A 296 -4.24 -4.15 16.38
N VAL A 297 -5.25 -3.87 17.19
CA VAL A 297 -5.15 -3.12 18.44
C VAL A 297 -5.80 -3.91 19.57
N ASP A 298 -5.03 -4.31 20.57
CA ASP A 298 -5.55 -4.90 21.81
C ASP A 298 -5.80 -3.80 22.84
N THR A 299 -7.05 -3.32 22.90
CA THR A 299 -7.42 -2.20 23.77
C THR A 299 -7.35 -2.54 25.26
N THR A 300 -7.23 -3.83 25.63
CA THR A 300 -7.07 -4.27 27.02
C THR A 300 -5.65 -4.03 27.57
N GLN A 301 -4.66 -3.89 26.69
CA GLN A 301 -3.26 -3.64 27.08
C GLN A 301 -3.04 -2.14 27.35
N PRO A 302 -2.29 -1.75 28.39
CA PRO A 302 -2.03 -0.34 28.66
C PRO A 302 -1.12 0.29 27.59
N TRP A 303 -1.18 1.61 27.44
CA TRP A 303 -0.28 2.37 26.55
C TRP A 303 1.22 2.19 26.89
N SER A 304 1.53 1.83 28.14
CA SER A 304 2.88 1.52 28.60
C SER A 304 3.43 0.18 28.08
N GLU A 305 2.59 -0.66 27.48
CA GLU A 305 2.98 -1.93 26.85
C GLU A 305 2.70 -1.91 25.33
N PRO A 306 3.35 -1.03 24.56
CA PRO A 306 2.99 -0.75 23.17
C PRO A 306 3.05 -1.99 22.27
N GLN A 307 4.04 -2.88 22.42
CA GLN A 307 4.14 -4.10 21.60
C GLN A 307 2.95 -5.04 21.79
N LYS A 308 2.44 -5.18 23.02
CA LYS A 308 1.26 -6.02 23.28
C LYS A 308 0.00 -5.34 22.75
N ARG A 309 -0.10 -4.01 22.89
CA ARG A 309 -1.23 -3.22 22.39
C ARG A 309 -1.29 -3.20 20.85
N PHE A 310 -0.15 -3.18 20.17
CA PHE A 310 -0.04 -3.13 18.70
C PHE A 310 0.77 -4.32 18.16
N PRO A 311 0.24 -5.55 18.28
CA PRO A 311 1.03 -6.76 18.05
C PRO A 311 1.45 -6.96 16.58
N ARG A 312 0.84 -6.24 15.64
CA ARG A 312 1.11 -6.34 14.20
C ARG A 312 2.28 -5.46 13.73
N ILE A 313 2.82 -4.62 14.62
CA ILE A 313 3.99 -3.78 14.36
C ILE A 313 5.18 -4.37 15.11
N ASN A 314 6.31 -4.57 14.42
CA ASN A 314 7.54 -5.02 15.06
C ASN A 314 8.22 -3.86 15.81
N MET A 315 8.13 -3.89 17.14
CA MET A 315 8.88 -3.02 18.07
C MET A 315 9.81 -3.82 18.99
N ALA A 316 9.84 -5.16 18.85
CA ALA A 316 10.59 -6.04 19.73
C ALA A 316 12.03 -6.25 19.25
N GLU A 317 12.26 -6.25 17.94
CA GLU A 317 13.57 -6.57 17.37
C GLU A 317 13.94 -5.61 16.23
N PRO A 318 15.20 -5.13 16.17
CA PRO A 318 15.67 -4.31 15.06
C PRO A 318 15.84 -5.16 13.77
N PRO A 319 15.68 -4.57 12.58
CA PRO A 319 15.18 -3.22 12.34
C PRO A 319 13.69 -3.10 12.67
N PHE A 320 13.39 -2.10 13.49
CA PHE A 320 12.05 -1.83 13.98
C PHE A 320 11.18 -1.25 12.87
N ALA A 321 9.87 -1.19 13.09
CA ALA A 321 8.86 -0.63 12.18
C ALA A 321 8.43 -1.49 10.99
N ASN A 322 9.03 -2.65 10.76
CA ASN A 322 8.47 -3.63 9.81
C ASN A 322 7.17 -4.27 10.34
N PRO A 323 6.38 -4.94 9.49
CA PRO A 323 5.34 -5.87 9.94
C PRO A 323 5.89 -6.90 10.94
N ALA A 324 5.07 -7.28 11.92
CA ALA A 324 5.43 -8.34 12.86
C ALA A 324 5.66 -9.68 12.14
N LYS A 325 6.51 -10.54 12.71
CA LYS A 325 6.99 -11.78 12.07
C LYS A 325 5.90 -12.82 11.78
N ASP A 326 4.80 -12.77 12.52
CA ASP A 326 3.65 -13.64 12.33
C ASP A 326 2.67 -13.12 11.26
N VAL A 327 2.91 -11.93 10.70
CA VAL A 327 2.15 -11.40 9.57
C VAL A 327 2.56 -12.13 8.29
N GLU A 328 1.56 -12.68 7.61
CA GLU A 328 1.73 -13.49 6.40
C GLU A 328 1.47 -12.66 5.13
N TRP A 329 2.22 -12.99 4.09
CA TRP A 329 2.17 -12.34 2.79
C TRP A 329 1.77 -13.36 1.73
N GLU A 330 0.83 -12.98 0.87
CA GLU A 330 0.31 -13.84 -0.17
C GLU A 330 0.51 -13.22 -1.56
N PRO A 331 0.62 -14.05 -2.62
CA PRO A 331 0.60 -13.57 -4.01
C PRO A 331 -0.70 -12.84 -4.33
N ARG A 332 -0.60 -11.58 -4.76
CA ARG A 332 -1.71 -10.76 -5.27
C ARG A 332 -1.38 -10.23 -6.67
N GLU A 333 -2.35 -10.22 -7.58
CA GLU A 333 -2.19 -9.54 -8.87
C GLU A 333 -2.55 -8.05 -8.71
N VAL A 334 -1.65 -7.18 -9.12
CA VAL A 334 -1.76 -5.73 -8.93
C VAL A 334 -1.47 -4.95 -10.21
N TYR A 335 -2.16 -3.82 -10.35
CA TYR A 335 -1.74 -2.72 -11.18
C TYR A 335 -0.65 -1.91 -10.49
N VAL A 336 0.40 -1.55 -11.21
CA VAL A 336 1.44 -0.63 -10.75
C VAL A 336 1.17 0.73 -11.37
N VAL A 337 0.73 1.69 -10.56
CA VAL A 337 0.44 3.05 -11.02
C VAL A 337 1.51 4.02 -10.52
N GLU A 338 2.09 4.77 -11.45
CA GLU A 338 3.01 5.87 -11.19
C GLU A 338 2.28 7.21 -11.29
N GLY A 339 2.24 7.94 -10.19
CA GLY A 339 1.78 9.33 -10.10
C GLY A 339 2.92 10.32 -10.18
N THR A 340 2.71 11.37 -10.97
CA THR A 340 3.52 12.60 -10.95
C THR A 340 2.74 13.69 -10.21
N PRO A 341 3.12 14.03 -8.96
CA PRO A 341 2.51 15.12 -8.22
C PRO A 341 2.84 16.51 -8.82
N PRO A 342 2.04 17.56 -8.52
CA PRO A 342 2.33 18.94 -8.92
C PRO A 342 3.60 19.46 -8.21
N ALA A 343 4.25 20.51 -8.72
CA ALA A 343 5.61 20.93 -8.32
C ALA A 343 5.76 21.32 -6.83
N GLU A 344 4.67 21.77 -6.20
CA GLU A 344 4.58 22.14 -4.79
C GLU A 344 4.49 20.95 -3.84
N HIS A 345 4.17 19.75 -4.34
CA HIS A 345 4.13 18.52 -3.52
C HIS A 345 5.52 18.20 -2.94
N PRO A 346 5.66 17.55 -1.78
CA PRO A 346 6.98 17.13 -1.31
C PRO A 346 7.58 15.98 -2.14
N TYR A 347 6.74 15.13 -2.73
CA TYR A 347 7.17 14.02 -3.58
C TYR A 347 7.35 14.44 -5.05
N SER A 348 8.39 13.92 -5.72
CA SER A 348 8.50 13.99 -7.19
C SER A 348 7.73 12.90 -7.91
N LYS A 349 7.55 11.76 -7.24
CA LYS A 349 6.88 10.57 -7.77
C LYS A 349 6.28 9.78 -6.63
N LYS A 350 5.11 9.21 -6.88
CA LYS A 350 4.47 8.23 -6.00
C LYS A 350 4.08 7.01 -6.81
N VAL A 351 4.34 5.82 -6.30
CA VAL A 351 3.95 4.57 -6.95
C VAL A 351 3.08 3.77 -6.00
N ALA A 352 1.97 3.25 -6.49
CA ALA A 352 1.05 2.39 -5.74
C ALA A 352 0.86 1.05 -6.46
N TYR A 353 0.77 -0.03 -5.67
CA TYR A 353 0.49 -1.39 -6.12
C TYR A 353 -0.92 -1.74 -5.67
N ILE A 354 -1.86 -1.68 -6.62
CA ILE A 354 -3.30 -1.71 -6.38
C ILE A 354 -3.86 -3.03 -6.92
N GLU A 355 -4.55 -3.79 -6.08
CA GLU A 355 -5.23 -5.05 -6.44
C GLU A 355 -6.07 -4.89 -7.72
N VAL A 356 -5.99 -5.91 -8.58
CA VAL A 356 -6.73 -5.92 -9.85
C VAL A 356 -8.22 -6.18 -9.62
N ASP A 357 -8.58 -7.17 -8.82
CA ASP A 357 -9.98 -7.61 -8.67
C ASP A 357 -10.88 -6.58 -7.97
N PHE A 358 -10.30 -5.74 -7.12
CA PHE A 358 -10.97 -4.66 -6.40
C PHE A 358 -9.94 -3.59 -6.02
N PRO A 359 -10.28 -2.30 -5.96
CA PRO A 359 -9.29 -1.23 -5.86
C PRO A 359 -8.77 -1.04 -4.43
N ARG A 360 -7.87 -1.93 -3.98
CA ARG A 360 -7.15 -1.82 -2.70
C ARG A 360 -5.65 -1.72 -2.91
N PRO A 361 -4.99 -0.67 -2.42
CA PRO A 361 -3.53 -0.62 -2.41
C PRO A 361 -2.96 -1.51 -1.29
N TYR A 362 -1.86 -2.20 -1.58
CA TYR A 362 -1.09 -2.97 -0.59
C TYR A 362 0.27 -2.36 -0.30
N LEU A 363 0.94 -1.90 -1.36
CA LEU A 363 2.28 -1.37 -1.29
C LEU A 363 2.32 -0.03 -1.99
N GLY A 364 3.27 0.80 -1.60
CA GLY A 364 3.62 1.98 -2.37
C GLY A 364 5.00 2.49 -2.00
N TYR A 365 5.50 3.42 -2.79
CA TYR A 365 6.66 4.19 -2.41
C TYR A 365 6.60 5.62 -2.95
N ALA A 366 7.34 6.51 -2.32
CA ALA A 366 7.52 7.89 -2.79
C ALA A 366 9.00 8.21 -3.00
N LEU A 367 9.26 9.02 -4.02
CA LEU A 367 10.56 9.65 -4.27
C LEU A 367 10.51 11.12 -3.87
N ASP A 368 11.60 11.64 -3.31
CA ASP A 368 11.74 13.06 -3.02
C ASP A 368 11.95 13.90 -4.29
N ARG A 369 12.09 15.22 -4.15
CA ARG A 369 12.32 16.13 -5.29
C ARG A 369 13.64 15.90 -6.06
N LYS A 370 14.56 15.10 -5.54
CA LYS A 370 15.80 14.70 -6.23
C LYS A 370 15.64 13.37 -6.98
N GLY A 371 14.47 12.73 -6.91
CA GLY A 371 14.22 11.42 -7.49
C GLY A 371 14.77 10.26 -6.64
N GLU A 372 15.12 10.52 -5.38
CA GLU A 372 15.68 9.52 -4.48
C GLU A 372 14.58 8.85 -3.66
N PHE A 373 14.74 7.56 -3.37
CA PHE A 373 13.80 6.80 -2.55
C PHE A 373 13.68 7.43 -1.16
N TRP A 374 12.45 7.78 -0.76
CA TRP A 374 12.19 8.47 0.48
C TRP A 374 11.29 7.68 1.42
N LYS A 375 10.12 7.24 0.97
CA LYS A 375 9.17 6.54 1.83
C LYS A 375 8.70 5.24 1.24
N MET A 376 8.66 4.20 2.09
CA MET A 376 7.96 2.95 1.81
C MET A 376 6.59 2.97 2.49
N PHE A 377 5.59 2.47 1.79
CA PHE A 377 4.26 2.17 2.33
C PHE A 377 3.99 0.67 2.24
N ILE A 378 3.69 0.03 3.37
CA ILE A 378 3.24 -1.37 3.42
C ILE A 378 1.95 -1.40 4.22
N PHE A 379 0.84 -1.77 3.60
CA PHE A 379 -0.47 -1.77 4.22
C PHE A 379 -0.95 -3.21 4.42
N GLN A 380 -1.41 -3.49 5.64
CA GLN A 380 -2.06 -4.72 6.01
C GLN A 380 -3.56 -4.53 5.87
N ASN A 381 -4.16 -5.32 4.98
CA ASN A 381 -5.60 -5.35 4.78
C ASN A 381 -6.23 -6.56 5.49
N ARG A 382 -7.51 -6.46 5.80
CA ARG A 382 -8.31 -7.56 6.34
C ARG A 382 -9.75 -7.52 5.79
N PRO A 383 -10.24 -8.61 5.19
CA PRO A 383 -11.66 -8.79 4.96
C PRO A 383 -12.39 -8.93 6.30
N ASP A 384 -13.48 -8.19 6.47
CA ASP A 384 -14.32 -8.23 7.67
C ASP A 384 -15.78 -7.91 7.30
N THR A 385 -16.69 -8.06 8.25
CA THR A 385 -18.11 -7.79 8.07
C THR A 385 -18.51 -6.56 8.88
N GLY A 386 -19.05 -5.54 8.20
CA GLY A 386 -19.59 -4.35 8.85
C GLY A 386 -20.83 -4.65 9.71
N ASP A 387 -21.23 -3.70 10.56
CA ASP A 387 -22.40 -3.83 11.43
C ASP A 387 -23.72 -4.05 10.66
N ASP A 388 -23.75 -3.64 9.39
CA ASP A 388 -24.86 -3.79 8.44
C ASP A 388 -24.78 -5.07 7.59
N GLY A 389 -23.78 -5.93 7.86
CA GLY A 389 -23.52 -7.15 7.10
C GLY A 389 -22.70 -6.94 5.82
N TYR A 390 -22.22 -5.73 5.54
CA TYR A 390 -21.42 -5.44 4.35
C TYR A 390 -20.05 -6.13 4.42
N LYS A 391 -19.69 -6.92 3.41
CA LYS A 391 -18.35 -7.53 3.30
C LYS A 391 -17.32 -6.47 2.89
N ALA A 392 -16.59 -5.97 3.87
CA ALA A 392 -15.61 -4.91 3.73
C ALA A 392 -14.19 -5.47 3.59
N VAL A 393 -13.34 -4.80 2.82
CA VAL A 393 -11.88 -5.05 2.81
C VAL A 393 -11.19 -3.82 3.36
N MET A 394 -10.70 -3.91 4.60
CA MET A 394 -10.32 -2.78 5.42
C MET A 394 -8.80 -2.67 5.57
N PRO A 395 -8.21 -1.47 5.46
CA PRO A 395 -6.85 -1.22 5.96
C PRO A 395 -6.88 -1.28 7.50
N VAL A 396 -6.05 -2.13 8.10
CA VAL A 396 -6.02 -2.31 9.56
C VAL A 396 -4.69 -1.94 10.20
N VAL A 397 -3.60 -1.98 9.44
CA VAL A 397 -2.28 -1.50 9.85
C VAL A 397 -1.58 -0.90 8.64
N GLY A 398 -0.84 0.19 8.81
CA GLY A 398 -0.02 0.76 7.76
C GLY A 398 1.37 1.09 8.29
N HIS A 399 2.38 0.72 7.52
CA HIS A 399 3.76 1.02 7.79
C HIS A 399 4.21 2.15 6.88
N ILE A 400 4.57 3.30 7.46
CA ILE A 400 5.05 4.46 6.73
C ILE A 400 6.47 4.71 7.20
N ILE A 401 7.43 4.31 6.36
CA ILE A 401 8.84 4.25 6.73
C ILE A 401 9.61 5.29 5.91
N ASP A 402 10.09 6.34 6.58
CA ASP A 402 11.04 7.31 6.03
C ASP A 402 12.46 6.70 6.06
N VAL A 403 12.86 6.14 4.92
CA VAL A 403 14.14 5.44 4.80
C VAL A 403 15.34 6.38 4.82
N LYS A 404 15.11 7.69 4.58
CA LYS A 404 16.18 8.70 4.61
C LYS A 404 16.50 9.11 6.03
N ARG A 405 15.47 9.21 6.89
CA ARG A 405 15.62 9.61 8.28
C ARG A 405 15.90 8.45 9.23
N GLY A 406 15.64 7.21 8.83
CA GLY A 406 15.71 6.12 9.81
C GLY A 406 14.48 6.08 10.71
N HIS A 407 13.36 6.67 10.30
CA HIS A 407 12.18 6.88 11.16
C HIS A 407 10.92 6.33 10.48
N ALA A 408 9.94 5.95 11.27
CA ALA A 408 8.65 5.49 10.78
C ALA A 408 7.52 5.91 11.72
N THR A 409 6.34 6.13 11.12
CA THR A 409 5.09 6.23 11.87
C THR A 409 4.12 5.19 11.36
N ASN A 410 4.00 4.10 12.10
CA ASN A 410 3.11 3.01 11.75
C ASN A 410 1.79 3.18 12.44
N TRP A 411 0.69 3.18 11.70
CA TRP A 411 -0.64 3.21 12.31
C TRP A 411 -1.24 1.83 12.43
N SER A 412 -2.04 1.63 13.48
CA SER A 412 -2.84 0.44 13.71
C SER A 412 -4.23 0.85 14.16
N SER A 413 -5.27 0.11 13.73
CA SER A 413 -6.65 0.45 14.05
C SER A 413 -7.57 -0.77 14.16
N ASN A 414 -8.63 -0.62 14.96
CA ASN A 414 -9.81 -1.48 14.92
C ASN A 414 -10.92 -0.74 14.16
N MET A 415 -10.88 -0.81 12.84
CA MET A 415 -11.83 -0.14 11.97
C MET A 415 -13.21 -0.81 12.02
N LYS A 416 -14.27 0.00 12.01
CA LYS A 416 -15.64 -0.46 11.80
C LYS A 416 -16.19 0.10 10.48
N SER A 417 -16.62 -0.81 9.61
CA SER A 417 -17.35 -0.50 8.39
C SER A 417 -18.84 -0.28 8.71
N ASN A 418 -19.42 0.79 8.16
CA ASN A 418 -20.85 1.11 8.24
C ASN A 418 -21.45 0.97 9.66
N PRO A 419 -20.87 1.61 10.68
CA PRO A 419 -21.44 1.56 12.03
C PRO A 419 -22.90 1.98 12.04
N LYS A 420 -23.72 1.22 12.79
CA LYS A 420 -25.17 1.41 12.79
C LYS A 420 -25.57 2.82 13.23
N GLY A 421 -26.43 3.46 12.43
CA GLY A 421 -27.10 4.71 12.79
C GLY A 421 -26.30 5.99 12.52
N VAL A 422 -25.10 5.89 11.94
CA VAL A 422 -24.30 7.07 11.59
C VAL A 422 -24.86 7.81 10.36
N LYS A 423 -24.94 9.12 10.46
CA LYS A 423 -25.42 10.06 9.44
C LYS A 423 -24.32 11.05 9.04
N ASP A 424 -24.53 11.77 7.94
CA ASP A 424 -23.57 12.77 7.48
C ASP A 424 -23.40 13.95 8.47
N THR A 425 -24.44 14.25 9.25
CA THR A 425 -24.40 15.26 10.33
C THR A 425 -23.49 14.85 11.50
N ASP A 426 -23.24 13.55 11.66
CA ASP A 426 -22.33 13.02 12.68
C ASP A 426 -20.85 13.15 12.27
N VAL A 427 -20.59 13.73 11.09
CA VAL A 427 -19.26 14.13 10.61
C VAL A 427 -19.33 15.58 10.18
N SER A 428 -19.26 16.48 11.16
CA SER A 428 -19.35 17.93 10.97
C SER A 428 -18.32 18.67 11.79
N LEU A 429 -18.15 19.96 11.50
CA LEU A 429 -17.26 20.82 12.26
C LEU A 429 -17.71 20.97 13.73
N ASN A 430 -19.01 21.01 14.00
CA ASN A 430 -19.52 21.06 15.36
C ASN A 430 -19.18 19.78 16.13
N VAL A 431 -19.35 18.61 15.49
CA VAL A 431 -18.97 17.33 16.09
C VAL A 431 -17.46 17.27 16.36
N LEU A 432 -16.63 17.82 15.47
CA LEU A 432 -15.19 17.95 15.74
C LEU A 432 -14.94 18.70 17.06
N GLU A 433 -15.56 19.86 17.25
CA GLU A 433 -15.40 20.69 18.44
C GLU A 433 -15.92 19.99 19.71
N GLU A 434 -17.08 19.35 19.63
CA GLU A 434 -17.66 18.56 20.72
C GLU A 434 -16.73 17.42 21.16
N VAL A 435 -16.26 16.65 20.19
CA VAL A 435 -15.35 15.52 20.42
C VAL A 435 -14.00 16.00 20.95
N ALA A 436 -13.44 17.07 20.38
CA ALA A 436 -12.17 17.65 20.82
C ALA A 436 -12.22 18.24 22.23
N THR A 437 -13.38 18.76 22.65
CA THR A 437 -13.58 19.29 24.01
C THR A 437 -14.01 18.22 25.02
N GLY A 438 -14.29 16.99 24.58
CA GLY A 438 -14.80 15.92 25.43
C GLY A 438 -16.27 16.13 25.86
N THR A 439 -17.01 16.97 25.14
CA THR A 439 -18.45 17.20 25.34
C THR A 439 -19.31 16.35 24.40
N GLY A 440 -18.73 15.84 23.31
CA GLY A 440 -19.37 14.92 22.38
C GLY A 440 -19.38 13.46 22.87
N ARG A 441 -20.35 12.68 22.39
CA ARG A 441 -20.48 11.24 22.65
C ARG A 441 -19.57 10.39 21.77
#